data_AF-A0A318CVM2-F1
#
_entry.id   AF-A0A318CVM2-F1
#
_cell.length_a   1.000
_cell.length_b   1.000
_cell.length_c   1.000
_cell.angle_alpha   90.00
_cell.angle_beta   90.00
_cell.angle_gamma   90.00
#
_symmetry.space_group_name_H-M   'P 1'
#
loop_
_entity.id
_entity.type
_entity.pdbx_description
1 polymer ?
#
loop_
_entity_poly.entity_id
_entity_poly.type
_entity_poly.pdbx_seq_one_letter_code
_entity_poly.pdbx_strand_id
1 'polypeptide(L)'
;MQHIGVTIVQLGDPTLVNLARFDATPQGSAVHVEWETSAEIDNAGFHLWRSETEDGEYIRITDNLIEAQGGATFGIIYSYEDYDVISGKTYY
;
A
#
# COMPACT_ATOMS: atom_id res chain seq x y z
N MET A 1 28.81 -40.79 8.38
CA MET A 1 28.98 -39.58 7.55
C MET A 1 27.68 -38.80 7.66
N GLN A 2 27.70 -37.61 8.26
CA GLN A 2 26.49 -36.86 8.59
C GLN A 2 25.90 -36.19 7.33
N HIS A 3 24.59 -36.28 7.15
CA HIS A 3 23.87 -35.48 6.16
C HIS A 3 23.75 -34.05 6.70
N ILE A 4 24.53 -33.13 6.14
CA ILE A 4 24.34 -31.70 6.35
C ILE A 4 23.08 -31.31 5.56
N GLY A 5 21.96 -31.13 6.26
CA GLY A 5 20.81 -30.43 5.73
C GLY A 5 21.16 -28.95 5.66
N VAL A 6 21.36 -28.43 4.46
CA VAL A 6 21.44 -26.99 4.22
C VAL A 6 20.02 -26.45 4.35
N THR A 7 19.69 -25.87 5.50
CA THR A 7 18.48 -25.06 5.63
C THR A 7 18.71 -23.78 4.84
N ILE A 8 18.11 -23.69 3.65
CA ILE A 8 18.02 -22.43 2.94
C ILE A 8 17.03 -21.58 3.74
N VAL A 9 17.54 -20.64 4.54
CA VAL A 9 16.70 -19.63 5.18
C VAL A 9 16.16 -18.79 4.05
N GLN A 10 14.87 -18.92 3.76
CA GLN A 10 14.18 -17.94 2.93
C GLN A 10 14.15 -16.65 3.74
N LEU A 11 15.13 -15.78 3.51
CA LEU A 11 15.10 -14.39 3.97
C LEU A 11 13.98 -13.74 3.15
N GLY A 12 12.74 -13.88 3.61
CA GLY A 12 11.61 -13.18 3.01
C GLY A 12 11.99 -11.72 2.91
N ASP A 13 11.86 -11.13 1.72
CA ASP A 13 12.12 -9.71 1.52
C ASP A 13 11.29 -8.96 2.57
N PRO A 14 11.90 -8.38 3.62
CA PRO A 14 11.11 -7.75 4.65
C PRO A 14 10.79 -6.37 4.11
N THR A 15 9.82 -6.28 3.20
CA THR A 15 9.09 -5.03 3.12
C THR A 15 8.55 -4.82 4.53
N LEU A 16 8.98 -3.73 5.14
CA LEU A 16 8.59 -3.34 6.48
C LEU A 16 7.05 -3.28 6.62
N VAL A 17 6.33 -3.19 5.51
CA VAL A 17 4.88 -3.38 5.44
C VAL A 17 4.55 -4.61 4.61
N ASN A 18 3.63 -5.44 5.11
CA ASN A 18 3.00 -6.51 4.33
C ASN A 18 1.59 -6.08 3.90
N LEU A 19 1.41 -5.71 2.64
CA LEU A 19 0.09 -5.40 2.07
C LEU A 19 -0.70 -6.68 1.80
N ALA A 20 -1.90 -6.75 2.37
CA ALA A 20 -2.86 -7.82 2.12
C ALA A 20 -3.78 -7.49 0.93
N ARG A 21 -4.16 -6.21 0.78
CA ARG A 21 -5.08 -5.74 -0.27
C ARG A 21 -4.85 -4.27 -0.58
N PHE A 22 -5.07 -3.88 -1.83
CA PHE A 22 -5.11 -2.49 -2.28
C PHE A 22 -6.16 -2.36 -3.40
N ASP A 23 -7.18 -1.55 -3.17
CA ASP A 23 -8.28 -1.35 -4.11
C ASP A 23 -8.57 0.14 -4.29
N ALA A 24 -8.93 0.54 -5.51
CA ALA A 24 -9.40 1.87 -5.84
C ALA A 24 -10.78 1.75 -6.52
N THR A 25 -11.81 2.27 -5.87
CA THR A 25 -13.20 2.16 -6.33
C THR A 25 -13.78 3.54 -6.64
N PRO A 26 -14.25 3.80 -7.88
CA PRO A 26 -14.94 5.04 -8.20
C PRO A 26 -16.21 5.23 -7.35
N GLN A 27 -16.36 6.38 -6.72
CA GLN A 27 -17.53 6.78 -5.93
C GLN A 27 -18.03 8.16 -6.35
N GLY A 28 -18.92 8.20 -7.34
CA GLY A 28 -19.49 9.46 -7.84
C GLY A 28 -18.43 10.36 -8.48
N SER A 29 -18.04 11.43 -7.76
CA SER A 29 -17.01 12.39 -8.16
C SER A 29 -15.68 12.21 -7.40
N ALA A 30 -15.49 11.07 -6.76
CA ALA A 30 -14.28 10.71 -6.04
C ALA A 30 -13.81 9.29 -6.40
N VAL A 31 -12.59 8.96 -6.03
CA VAL A 31 -12.11 7.57 -5.96
C VAL A 31 -11.82 7.24 -4.50
N HIS A 32 -12.47 6.20 -4.00
CA HIS A 32 -12.19 5.65 -2.68
C HIS A 32 -11.04 4.65 -2.81
N VAL A 33 -9.90 4.98 -2.21
CA VAL A 33 -8.75 4.10 -2.13
C VAL A 33 -8.77 3.44 -0.76
N GLU A 34 -8.76 2.11 -0.73
CA GLU A 34 -8.70 1.30 0.49
C GLU A 34 -7.52 0.34 0.40
N TRP A 35 -6.74 0.25 1.48
CA TRP A 35 -5.70 -0.76 1.59
C TRP A 35 -5.70 -1.40 2.96
N GLU A 36 -5.34 -2.67 2.97
CA GLU A 36 -5.22 -3.48 4.17
C GLU A 36 -3.78 -3.95 4.30
N THR A 37 -3.19 -3.69 5.46
CA THR A 37 -1.93 -4.32 5.86
C THR A 37 -2.24 -5.58 6.65
N SER A 38 -1.30 -6.53 6.65
CA SER A 38 -1.28 -7.68 7.57
C SER A 38 -0.21 -7.52 8.66
N ALA A 39 0.80 -6.68 8.42
CA ALA A 39 1.81 -6.26 9.39
C ALA A 39 2.49 -4.96 8.93
N GLU A 40 2.96 -4.18 9.91
CA GLU A 40 3.70 -2.92 9.75
C GLU A 40 4.84 -2.85 10.78
N ILE A 41 6.08 -3.06 10.35
CA ILE A 41 7.31 -3.05 11.16
C ILE A 41 8.01 -1.73 10.89
N ASP A 42 8.25 -0.91 11.91
CA ASP A 42 8.98 0.38 11.77
C ASP A 42 8.44 1.29 10.65
N ASN A 43 7.13 1.23 10.38
CA ASN A 43 6.47 2.06 9.38
C ASN A 43 5.99 3.37 10.04
N ALA A 44 6.35 4.53 9.48
CA ALA A 44 5.85 5.81 9.96
C ALA A 44 4.43 6.12 9.45
N GLY A 45 4.08 5.58 8.27
CA GLY A 45 2.80 5.83 7.63
C GLY A 45 2.88 5.78 6.11
N PHE A 46 1.83 6.27 5.46
CA PHE A 46 1.62 6.13 4.03
C PHE A 46 1.42 7.48 3.34
N HIS A 47 1.99 7.60 2.15
CA HIS A 47 1.55 8.56 1.16
C HIS A 47 0.95 7.82 -0.02
N LEU A 48 -0.08 8.40 -0.64
CA LEU A 48 -0.68 7.88 -1.86
C LEU A 48 -0.18 8.68 -3.06
N TRP A 49 -0.02 7.96 -4.15
CA TRP A 49 0.46 8.48 -5.41
C TRP A 49 -0.47 8.02 -6.53
N ARG A 50 -0.64 8.87 -7.54
CA ARG A 50 -1.56 8.65 -8.64
C ARG A 50 -0.93 9.12 -9.95
N SER A 51 -1.20 8.42 -11.04
CA SER A 51 -0.82 8.78 -12.39
C SER A 51 -2.02 8.74 -13.34
N GLU A 52 -1.93 9.47 -14.45
CA GLU A 52 -2.89 9.38 -15.55
C GLU A 52 -2.51 8.28 -16.57
N THR A 53 -1.35 7.66 -16.40
CA THR A 53 -0.80 6.61 -17.28
C THR A 53 -0.07 5.56 -16.45
N GLU A 54 -0.30 4.28 -16.74
CA GLU A 54 0.24 3.14 -15.99
C GLU A 54 1.76 3.19 -15.78
N ASP A 55 2.53 3.50 -16.83
CA ASP A 55 4.00 3.57 -16.78
C ASP A 55 4.53 5.01 -16.67
N GLY A 56 3.69 5.97 -16.24
CA GLY A 56 4.03 7.40 -16.25
C GLY A 56 4.60 7.95 -14.95
N GLU A 57 4.61 9.28 -14.88
CA GLU A 57 4.93 10.00 -13.66
C GLU A 57 3.75 9.94 -12.68
N TYR A 58 4.03 9.41 -11.50
CA TYR A 58 3.11 9.43 -10.38
C TYR A 58 3.31 10.71 -9.59
N ILE A 59 2.19 11.36 -9.24
CA ILE A 59 2.17 12.53 -8.37
C ILE A 59 1.58 12.16 -7.01
N ARG A 60 2.12 12.74 -5.93
CA ARG A 60 1.62 12.52 -4.58
C ARG A 60 0.29 13.24 -4.41
N ILE A 61 -0.72 12.54 -3.91
CA ILE A 61 -2.07 13.11 -3.68
C ILE A 61 -2.36 13.39 -2.20
N THR A 62 -1.55 12.86 -1.27
CA THR A 62 -1.69 13.19 0.15
C THR A 62 -0.75 14.33 0.56
N ASP A 63 -1.29 15.36 1.19
CA ASP A 63 -0.52 16.48 1.72
C ASP A 63 0.29 16.07 2.96
N ASN A 64 -0.35 15.33 3.86
CA ASN A 64 0.22 14.85 5.11
C ASN A 64 0.41 13.33 5.07
N LEU A 65 1.35 12.85 5.89
CA LEU A 65 1.55 11.43 6.11
C LEU A 65 0.29 10.84 6.79
N ILE A 66 -0.22 9.74 6.26
CA ILE A 66 -1.27 8.95 6.90
C ILE A 66 -0.58 8.04 7.90
N GLU A 67 -0.65 8.38 9.19
CA GLU A 67 0.11 7.70 10.25
C GLU A 67 -0.20 6.20 10.30
N ALA A 68 0.86 5.40 10.35
CA ALA A 68 0.76 3.97 10.59
C ALA A 68 0.09 3.70 11.94
N GLN A 69 -0.90 2.82 11.92
CA GLN A 69 -1.61 2.32 13.10
C GLN A 69 -1.41 0.81 13.29
N GLY A 70 -0.81 0.13 12.31
CA GLY A 70 -0.47 -1.30 12.38
C GLY A 70 0.78 -1.56 13.21
N GLY A 71 1.12 -2.85 13.35
CA GLY A 71 2.32 -3.27 14.07
C GLY A 71 2.94 -4.53 13.49
N ALA A 72 4.05 -4.97 14.08
CA ALA A 72 4.84 -6.08 13.53
C ALA A 72 4.07 -7.42 13.40
N THR A 73 2.96 -7.58 14.12
CA THR A 73 2.17 -8.82 14.14
C THR A 73 0.68 -8.60 13.85
N PHE A 74 0.28 -7.38 13.47
CA PHE A 74 -1.12 -7.07 13.14
C PHE A 74 -1.18 -5.94 12.12
N GLY A 75 -2.20 -5.96 11.28
CA GLY A 75 -2.43 -4.94 10.28
C GLY A 75 -3.67 -4.10 10.54
N ILE A 76 -3.93 -3.19 9.62
CA ILE A 76 -5.00 -2.19 9.67
C ILE A 76 -5.58 -2.01 8.27
N ILE A 77 -6.87 -1.67 8.22
CA ILE A 77 -7.53 -1.16 7.02
C ILE A 77 -7.51 0.36 7.09
N TYR A 78 -6.98 0.98 6.05
CA TYR A 78 -6.96 2.43 5.87
C TYR A 78 -7.79 2.81 4.65
N SER A 79 -8.24 4.05 4.61
CA SER A 79 -8.91 4.61 3.45
C SER A 79 -8.52 6.05 3.18
N TYR A 80 -8.65 6.46 1.93
CA TYR A 80 -8.44 7.82 1.46
C TYR A 80 -9.42 8.14 0.33
N GLU A 81 -10.00 9.34 0.38
CA GLU A 81 -10.90 9.85 -0.65
C GLU A 81 -10.15 10.82 -1.56
N ASP A 82 -9.99 10.44 -2.82
CA ASP A 82 -9.42 11.30 -3.85
C ASP A 82 -10.54 12.03 -4.59
N TYR A 83 -10.73 13.32 -4.24
CA TYR A 83 -11.72 14.20 -4.87
C TYR A 83 -11.17 14.95 -6.10
N ASP A 84 -9.87 14.90 -6.36
CA ASP A 84 -9.24 15.62 -7.47
C ASP A 84 -9.22 14.77 -8.75
N VAL A 85 -10.37 14.16 -9.06
CA VAL A 85 -10.54 13.23 -10.17
C VAL A 85 -11.61 13.70 -11.14
N ILE A 86 -11.45 13.35 -12.41
CA ILE A 86 -12.44 13.62 -13.45
C ILE A 86 -13.26 12.34 -13.70
N SER A 87 -14.59 12.46 -13.65
CA SER A 87 -15.49 11.33 -13.93
C SER A 87 -15.24 10.75 -15.33
N GLY A 88 -15.14 9.43 -15.41
CA GLY A 88 -14.87 8.70 -16.67
C GLY A 88 -13.41 8.68 -17.09
N LYS A 89 -12.48 9.29 -16.33
CA LYS A 89 -11.05 9.20 -16.55
C LYS A 89 -10.45 8.06 -15.71
N THR A 90 -9.56 7.29 -16.33
CA THR A 90 -8.78 6.25 -15.63
C THR A 90 -7.53 6.85 -15.02
N TYR A 91 -7.23 6.40 -13.82
CA TYR A 91 -6.02 6.73 -13.07
C TYR A 91 -5.36 5.44 -12.60
N TYR A 92 -4.07 5.52 -12.32
CA TYR A 92 -3.21 4.42 -11.91
C TYR A 92 -2.43 4.75 -10.66
#